data_AF-A0AAU8MUT7-F1
#
_entry.id   AF-A0AAU8MUT7-F1
#
_cell.length_a   1.000
_cell.length_b   1.000
_cell.length_c   1.000
_cell.angle_alpha   90.00
_cell.angle_beta   90.00
_cell.angle_gamma   90.00
#
_symmetry.space_group_name_H-M   'P 1'
#
loop_
_entity.id
_entity.type
_entity.pdbx_description
1 polymer ?
#
loop_
_entity_poly.entity_id
_entity_poly.type
_entity_poly.pdbx_seq_one_letter_code
_entity_poly.pdbx_strand_id
1 'polypeptide(L)'
;MTCETVAAGPELNAPAPKMSSGPEYFNEIANHPAVFPSVTEVGQGSIDFTPAWGSLLGFEFEDGGFLLQCHAPGYYEAHSLFLPGHSDVLEKAKVTLNLLFSHTDAVEVVTKVPEDNPSALALAKAVGFRERFRRNKAWRRFHGCVDVFYLALTLDDFVLQSPVLPLVGAGFHKLLGDAHHVDHAHDIVHDAYVGAAVACGLAGNLEKGVWLYNRWAMLAGYLPIEQVTETSVMFDGVTATITPGGELTFEEVR
;
A
#
# COMPACT_ATOMS: atom_id res chain seq x y z
N MET A 1 -30.43 -7.45 -12.79
CA MET A 1 -29.04 -7.30 -13.30
C MET A 1 -28.17 -8.04 -12.31
N THR A 2 -27.43 -9.06 -12.74
CA THR A 2 -26.52 -9.82 -11.84
C THR A 2 -25.27 -9.00 -11.60
N CYS A 3 -24.92 -8.78 -10.32
CA CYS A 3 -23.74 -8.04 -9.89
C CYS A 3 -22.48 -8.75 -10.40
N GLU A 4 -21.83 -8.22 -11.44
CA GLU A 4 -20.48 -8.65 -11.82
C GLU A 4 -19.51 -8.07 -10.79
N THR A 5 -18.90 -8.94 -10.00
CA THR A 5 -17.90 -8.55 -9.02
C THR A 5 -16.67 -8.00 -9.75
N VAL A 6 -16.21 -6.81 -9.39
CA VAL A 6 -14.90 -6.31 -9.84
C VAL A 6 -13.85 -7.17 -9.15
N ALA A 7 -13.54 -8.33 -9.74
CA ALA A 7 -12.47 -9.18 -9.25
C ALA A 7 -11.16 -8.40 -9.44
N ALA A 8 -10.42 -8.20 -8.35
CA ALA A 8 -9.04 -7.73 -8.44
C ALA A 8 -8.32 -8.58 -9.50
N GLY A 9 -7.81 -7.94 -10.54
CA GLY A 9 -7.27 -8.64 -11.71
C GLY A 9 -6.20 -9.68 -11.34
N PRO A 10 -5.95 -10.67 -12.22
CA PRO A 10 -5.05 -11.81 -11.98
C PRO A 10 -3.56 -11.46 -11.79
N GLU A 11 -3.20 -10.18 -11.67
CA GLU A 11 -1.80 -9.74 -11.72
C GLU A 11 -1.06 -9.82 -10.38
N LEU A 12 -1.76 -9.91 -9.25
CA LEU A 12 -1.11 -10.18 -7.97
C LEU A 12 -1.00 -11.70 -7.75
N ASN A 13 0.13 -12.27 -8.18
CA ASN A 13 0.41 -13.70 -8.04
C ASN A 13 0.83 -14.12 -6.61
N ALA A 14 1.07 -13.15 -5.72
CA ALA A 14 1.42 -13.43 -4.33
C ALA A 14 0.15 -13.75 -3.50
N PRO A 15 0.25 -14.68 -2.53
CA PRO A 15 -0.85 -14.93 -1.60
C PRO A 15 -1.17 -13.66 -0.80
N ALA A 16 -2.42 -13.53 -0.35
CA ALA A 16 -2.76 -12.47 0.59
C ALA A 16 -2.00 -12.69 1.91
N PRO A 17 -1.33 -11.67 2.47
CA PRO A 17 -0.70 -11.80 3.78
C PRO A 17 -1.74 -12.02 4.87
N LYS A 18 -1.32 -12.71 5.93
CA LYS A 18 -2.06 -12.74 7.19
C LYS A 18 -1.72 -11.49 7.99
N MET A 19 -2.73 -10.81 8.52
CA MET A 19 -2.51 -9.75 9.51
C MET A 19 -1.99 -10.38 10.80
N SER A 20 -0.86 -9.86 11.30
CA SER A 20 -0.22 -10.36 12.50
C SER A 20 -1.03 -10.02 13.74
N SER A 21 -1.19 -10.98 14.64
CA SER A 21 -1.92 -10.81 15.91
C SER A 21 -0.99 -10.48 17.09
N GLY A 22 0.33 -10.60 16.93
CA GLY A 22 1.30 -10.47 18.00
C GLY A 22 2.75 -10.40 17.49
N PRO A 23 3.69 -9.97 18.34
CA PRO A 23 5.08 -9.73 17.93
C PRO A 23 5.90 -11.02 17.70
N GLU A 24 5.39 -12.18 18.12
CA GLU A 24 6.17 -13.42 18.22
C GLU A 24 6.77 -13.84 16.89
N TYR A 25 5.97 -13.79 15.82
CA TYR A 25 6.39 -14.13 14.47
C TYR A 25 7.56 -13.25 13.98
N PHE A 26 7.44 -11.93 14.14
CA PHE A 26 8.49 -10.99 13.73
C PHE A 26 9.70 -11.03 14.65
N ASN A 27 9.52 -11.28 15.95
CA ASN A 27 10.61 -11.51 16.89
C ASN A 27 11.44 -12.74 16.46
N GLU A 28 10.79 -13.83 16.06
CA GLU A 28 11.49 -15.02 15.56
C GLU A 28 12.33 -14.70 14.32
N ILE A 29 11.73 -14.07 13.31
CA ILE A 29 12.45 -13.75 12.05
C ILE A 29 13.57 -12.74 12.29
N ALA A 30 13.30 -11.65 13.02
CA ALA A 30 14.29 -10.61 13.24
C ALA A 30 15.51 -11.10 14.02
N ASN A 31 15.33 -12.10 14.90
CA ASN A 31 16.42 -12.74 15.65
C ASN A 31 17.03 -13.96 14.94
N HIS A 32 16.55 -14.33 13.75
CA HIS A 32 17.15 -15.41 12.98
C HIS A 32 18.63 -15.07 12.63
N PRO A 33 19.60 -16.00 12.77
CA PRO A 33 21.03 -15.68 12.58
C PRO A 33 21.40 -15.09 11.22
N ALA A 34 20.64 -15.39 10.17
CA ALA A 34 20.85 -14.83 8.83
C ALA A 34 20.18 -13.45 8.62
N VAL A 35 19.21 -13.07 9.47
CA VAL A 35 18.45 -11.81 9.35
C VAL A 35 19.00 -10.78 10.33
N PHE A 36 19.24 -11.18 11.58
CA PHE A 36 19.64 -10.32 12.69
C PHE A 36 20.79 -9.36 12.36
N PRO A 37 21.91 -9.78 11.70
CA PRO A 37 23.01 -8.88 11.37
C PRO A 37 22.60 -7.75 10.40
N SER A 38 21.59 -7.98 9.56
CA SER A 38 21.11 -7.02 8.57
C SER A 38 20.22 -5.95 9.17
N VAL A 39 19.54 -6.27 10.28
CA VAL A 39 18.50 -5.43 10.90
C VAL A 39 18.90 -4.81 12.25
N THR A 40 20.12 -5.07 12.74
CA THR A 40 20.65 -4.52 14.00
C THR A 40 21.96 -3.78 13.86
N GLU A 41 22.25 -2.89 14.80
CA GLU A 41 23.60 -2.32 14.95
C GLU A 41 24.52 -3.26 15.74
N VAL A 42 25.84 -3.11 15.55
CA VAL A 42 26.83 -3.84 16.38
C VAL A 42 26.63 -3.52 17.87
N GLY A 43 26.64 -4.57 18.70
CA GLY A 43 26.44 -4.46 20.15
C GLY A 43 24.97 -4.37 20.59
N GLN A 44 24.03 -4.36 19.66
CA GLN A 44 22.60 -4.50 19.98
C GLN A 44 22.30 -5.94 20.41
N GLY A 45 21.47 -6.08 21.46
CA GLY A 45 20.94 -7.38 21.89
C GLY A 45 19.83 -7.90 20.98
N SER A 46 19.20 -9.01 21.38
CA SER A 46 18.02 -9.54 20.70
C SER A 46 16.94 -8.47 20.51
N ILE A 47 16.29 -8.48 19.36
CA ILE A 47 15.15 -7.60 19.08
C ILE A 47 13.92 -8.14 19.82
N ASP A 48 13.19 -7.25 20.50
CA ASP A 48 11.87 -7.53 21.06
C ASP A 48 10.89 -6.41 20.67
N PHE A 49 9.90 -6.75 19.85
CA PHE A 49 8.86 -5.84 19.39
C PHE A 49 7.70 -5.69 20.38
N THR A 50 7.62 -6.49 21.44
CA THR A 50 6.52 -6.45 22.41
C THR A 50 6.22 -5.05 22.95
N PRO A 51 7.21 -4.23 23.35
CA PRO A 51 6.93 -2.90 23.88
C PRO A 51 6.36 -1.92 22.85
N ALA A 52 6.61 -2.15 21.56
CA ALA A 52 6.19 -1.28 20.47
C ALA A 52 4.95 -1.81 19.72
N TRP A 53 4.49 -3.02 20.00
CA TRP A 53 3.46 -3.70 19.18
C TRP A 53 2.17 -2.89 18.99
N GLY A 54 1.77 -2.09 19.99
CA GLY A 54 0.58 -1.23 19.90
C GLY A 54 0.66 -0.14 18.81
N SER A 55 1.84 0.16 18.27
CA SER A 55 2.03 1.08 17.14
C SER A 55 2.56 0.39 15.88
N LEU A 56 2.60 -0.95 15.88
CA LEU A 56 3.07 -1.76 14.76
C LEU A 56 1.90 -2.40 14.01
N LEU A 57 2.05 -2.53 12.70
CA LEU A 57 1.20 -3.31 11.82
C LEU A 57 2.06 -4.38 11.14
N GLY A 58 1.67 -5.64 11.29
CA GLY A 58 2.41 -6.77 10.72
C GLY A 58 1.65 -7.48 9.60
N PHE A 59 2.32 -7.69 8.46
CA PHE A 59 1.84 -8.51 7.35
C PHE A 59 2.72 -9.77 7.23
N GLU A 60 2.17 -10.92 7.58
CA GLU A 60 2.86 -12.21 7.62
C GLU A 60 2.67 -12.99 6.30
N PHE A 61 3.76 -13.59 5.83
CA PHE A 61 3.80 -14.64 4.81
C PHE A 61 4.43 -15.90 5.43
N GLU A 62 4.59 -16.98 4.66
CA GLU A 62 5.19 -18.21 5.20
C GLU A 62 6.67 -18.04 5.59
N ASP A 63 7.37 -17.15 4.90
CA ASP A 63 8.83 -17.00 4.89
C ASP A 63 9.34 -15.65 5.43
N GLY A 64 8.43 -14.78 5.82
CA GLY A 64 8.75 -13.45 6.25
C GLY A 64 7.56 -12.52 6.22
N GLY A 65 7.82 -11.22 6.33
CA GLY A 65 6.77 -10.24 6.31
C GLY A 65 7.26 -8.81 6.24
N PHE A 66 6.28 -7.92 6.32
CA PHE A 66 6.51 -6.50 6.46
C PHE A 66 5.98 -6.05 7.80
N LEU A 67 6.83 -5.39 8.58
CA LEU A 67 6.49 -4.76 9.83
C LEU A 67 6.50 -3.25 9.64
N LEU A 68 5.40 -2.60 9.96
CA LEU A 68 5.19 -1.18 9.69
C LEU A 68 4.98 -0.45 11.01
N GLN A 69 5.79 0.57 11.27
CA GLN A 69 5.67 1.43 12.45
C GLN A 69 4.91 2.70 12.10
N CYS A 70 3.79 2.95 12.76
CA CYS A 70 3.07 4.23 12.64
C CYS A 70 3.78 5.29 13.51
N HIS A 71 4.36 6.31 12.88
CA HIS A 71 4.96 7.44 13.62
C HIS A 71 4.00 8.61 13.81
N ALA A 72 3.07 8.78 12.87
CA ALA A 72 2.02 9.80 12.90
C ALA A 72 0.84 9.35 12.01
N PRO A 73 -0.37 9.93 12.16
CA PRO A 73 -1.48 9.63 11.25
C PRO A 73 -1.07 9.75 9.78
N GLY A 74 -1.31 8.68 9.02
CA GLY A 74 -0.96 8.53 7.62
C GLY A 74 0.54 8.39 7.31
N TYR A 75 1.43 8.32 8.29
CA TYR A 75 2.88 8.23 8.08
C TYR A 75 3.46 6.99 8.73
N TYR A 76 3.92 6.05 7.89
CA TYR A 76 4.40 4.73 8.30
C TYR A 76 5.86 4.50 7.91
N GLU A 77 6.64 3.82 8.76
CA GLU A 77 7.95 3.29 8.40
C GLU A 77 7.88 1.78 8.16
N ALA A 78 8.28 1.31 6.99
CA ALA A 78 8.24 -0.10 6.61
C ALA A 78 9.60 -0.80 6.80
N HIS A 79 9.55 -2.00 7.35
CA HIS A 79 10.66 -2.92 7.54
C HIS A 79 10.35 -4.28 6.91
N SER A 80 11.11 -4.68 5.89
CA SER A 80 11.03 -6.03 5.33
C SER A 80 11.85 -7.01 6.17
N LEU A 81 11.23 -8.08 6.65
CA LEU A 81 11.84 -9.12 7.47
C LEU A 81 11.57 -10.47 6.83
N PHE A 82 12.52 -10.98 6.05
CA PHE A 82 12.39 -12.27 5.34
C PHE A 82 13.56 -13.18 5.65
N LEU A 83 13.27 -14.47 5.77
CA LEU A 83 14.29 -15.52 5.77
C LEU A 83 15.01 -15.53 4.41
N PRO A 84 16.25 -16.05 4.33
CA PRO A 84 16.99 -16.11 3.07
C PRO A 84 16.40 -17.16 2.11
N GLY A 85 16.52 -16.92 0.80
CA GLY A 85 16.20 -17.92 -0.23
C GLY A 85 14.91 -17.68 -1.02
N HIS A 86 14.27 -16.52 -0.84
CA HIS A 86 12.97 -16.22 -1.45
C HIS A 86 13.08 -15.15 -2.54
N SER A 87 12.52 -15.44 -3.72
CA SER A 87 12.55 -14.58 -4.91
C SER A 87 11.26 -13.82 -5.17
N ASP A 88 10.18 -14.17 -4.48
CA ASP A 88 8.83 -13.60 -4.64
C ASP A 88 8.54 -12.41 -3.71
N VAL A 89 9.56 -11.94 -2.97
CA VAL A 89 9.46 -10.83 -2.00
C VAL A 89 8.95 -9.54 -2.66
N LEU A 90 9.26 -9.30 -3.94
CA LEU A 90 8.75 -8.16 -4.68
C LEU A 90 7.23 -8.20 -4.84
N GLU A 91 6.67 -9.36 -5.20
CA GLU A 91 5.21 -9.50 -5.37
C GLU A 91 4.50 -9.39 -4.02
N LYS A 92 5.09 -9.95 -2.96
CA LYS A 92 4.60 -9.79 -1.58
C LYS A 92 4.60 -8.31 -1.16
N ALA A 93 5.65 -7.55 -1.49
CA ALA A 93 5.71 -6.13 -1.21
C ALA A 93 4.61 -5.34 -1.93
N LYS A 94 4.32 -5.64 -3.21
CA LYS A 94 3.23 -5.02 -3.95
C LYS A 94 1.87 -5.30 -3.32
N VAL A 95 1.61 -6.55 -2.92
CA VAL A 95 0.35 -6.92 -2.22
C VAL A 95 0.25 -6.16 -0.89
N THR A 96 1.32 -6.14 -0.09
CA THR A 96 1.35 -5.40 1.17
C THR A 96 1.12 -3.90 0.98
N LEU A 97 1.73 -3.26 -0.02
CA LEU A 97 1.52 -1.84 -0.29
C LEU A 97 0.09 -1.55 -0.76
N ASN A 98 -0.49 -2.41 -1.60
CA ASN A 98 -1.91 -2.30 -1.96
C ASN A 98 -2.79 -2.34 -0.71
N LEU A 99 -2.58 -3.32 0.18
CA LEU A 99 -3.35 -3.44 1.41
C LEU A 99 -3.13 -2.24 2.34
N LEU A 100 -1.89 -1.83 2.55
CA LEU A 100 -1.55 -0.68 3.38
C LEU A 100 -2.24 0.60 2.89
N PHE A 101 -2.07 0.95 1.61
CA PHE A 101 -2.62 2.19 1.08
C PHE A 101 -4.15 2.16 0.92
N SER A 102 -4.80 1.00 0.84
CA SER A 102 -6.27 0.93 0.76
C SER A 102 -6.94 0.75 2.13
N HIS A 103 -6.35 -0.02 3.04
CA HIS A 103 -6.98 -0.44 4.31
C HIS A 103 -6.58 0.41 5.53
N THR A 104 -5.58 1.29 5.41
CA THR A 104 -5.17 2.19 6.49
C THR A 104 -5.25 3.66 6.07
N ASP A 105 -4.95 4.58 6.98
CA ASP A 105 -4.83 6.02 6.72
C ASP A 105 -3.53 6.40 6.00
N ALA A 106 -2.65 5.44 5.65
CA ALA A 106 -1.33 5.71 5.05
C ALA A 106 -1.39 6.64 3.84
N VAL A 107 -0.70 7.77 3.89
CA VAL A 107 -0.48 8.69 2.76
C VAL A 107 0.99 8.74 2.35
N GLU A 108 1.90 8.37 3.25
CA GLU A 108 3.32 8.21 2.97
C GLU A 108 3.91 7.02 3.74
N VAL A 109 4.75 6.27 3.06
CA VAL A 109 5.53 5.18 3.64
C VAL A 109 7.00 5.49 3.46
N VAL A 110 7.76 5.40 4.53
CA VAL A 110 9.21 5.60 4.53
C VAL A 110 9.95 4.32 4.88
N THR A 111 11.23 4.26 4.54
CA THR A 111 12.11 3.20 5.02
C THR A 111 13.54 3.72 5.13
N LYS A 112 14.29 3.13 6.04
CA LYS A 112 15.73 3.38 6.19
C LYS A 112 16.50 2.10 5.85
N VAL A 113 17.43 2.21 4.90
CA VAL A 113 18.20 1.06 4.43
C VAL A 113 19.70 1.34 4.58
N PRO A 114 20.42 0.59 5.41
CA PRO A 114 21.88 0.64 5.46
C PRO A 114 22.50 0.28 4.11
N GLU A 115 23.59 0.96 3.72
CA GLU A 115 24.26 0.78 2.42
C GLU A 115 24.76 -0.65 2.19
N ASP A 116 25.08 -1.37 3.26
CA ASP A 116 25.53 -2.76 3.22
C ASP A 116 24.39 -3.80 3.12
N ASN A 117 23.13 -3.34 2.97
CA ASN A 117 21.98 -4.19 2.68
C ASN A 117 21.42 -3.90 1.27
N PRO A 118 22.13 -4.32 0.19
CA PRO A 118 21.75 -3.99 -1.18
C PRO A 118 20.42 -4.63 -1.60
N SER A 119 20.05 -5.78 -1.02
CA SER A 119 18.78 -6.46 -1.34
C SER A 119 17.57 -5.66 -0.87
N ALA A 120 17.60 -5.12 0.36
CA ALA A 120 16.52 -4.27 0.86
C ALA A 120 16.42 -2.96 0.06
N LEU A 121 17.56 -2.38 -0.34
CA LEU A 121 17.58 -1.16 -1.15
C LEU A 121 17.00 -1.41 -2.55
N ALA A 122 17.37 -2.54 -3.17
CA ALA A 122 16.84 -2.95 -4.46
C ALA A 122 15.33 -3.20 -4.39
N LEU A 123 14.85 -3.89 -3.36
CA LEU A 123 13.43 -4.12 -3.12
C LEU A 123 12.67 -2.80 -2.98
N ALA A 124 13.14 -1.89 -2.13
CA ALA A 124 12.49 -0.59 -1.92
C ALA A 124 12.37 0.21 -3.23
N LYS A 125 13.46 0.28 -4.01
CA LYS A 125 13.45 0.94 -5.33
C LYS A 125 12.52 0.25 -6.33
N ALA A 126 12.48 -1.08 -6.34
CA ALA A 126 11.64 -1.86 -7.24
C ALA A 126 10.13 -1.67 -6.99
N VAL A 127 9.73 -1.33 -5.76
CA VAL A 127 8.34 -0.97 -5.43
C VAL A 127 8.08 0.54 -5.44
N GLY A 128 9.01 1.33 -6.01
CA GLY A 128 8.78 2.74 -6.32
C GLY A 128 9.26 3.74 -5.27
N PHE A 129 9.94 3.30 -4.21
CA PHE A 129 10.49 4.25 -3.23
C PHE A 129 11.57 5.13 -3.88
N ARG A 130 11.54 6.42 -3.55
CA ARG A 130 12.52 7.41 -3.96
C ARG A 130 13.37 7.86 -2.78
N GLU A 131 14.66 8.05 -3.02
CA GLU A 131 15.56 8.60 -2.00
C GLU A 131 15.17 10.04 -1.67
N ARG A 132 14.99 10.33 -0.39
CA ARG A 132 14.76 11.69 0.13
C ARG A 132 16.07 12.33 0.51
N PHE A 133 16.88 11.60 1.27
CA PHE A 133 18.22 12.01 1.69
C PHE A 133 19.02 10.79 2.16
N ARG A 134 20.29 11.03 2.40
CA ARG A 134 21.24 10.04 2.93
C ARG A 134 21.93 10.60 4.17
N ARG A 135 22.18 9.75 5.16
CA ARG A 135 23.04 10.10 6.31
C ARG A 135 24.33 9.30 6.26
N ASN A 136 25.44 10.03 6.19
CA ASN A 136 26.75 9.41 6.09
C ASN A 136 27.15 8.76 7.42
N LYS A 137 27.67 7.53 7.39
CA LYS A 137 28.19 6.79 8.56
C LYS A 137 27.21 6.74 9.76
N ALA A 138 25.92 6.64 9.48
CA ALA A 138 24.88 6.71 10.51
C ALA A 138 24.52 5.36 11.16
N TRP A 139 24.99 4.24 10.60
CA TRP A 139 24.68 2.90 11.11
C TRP A 139 25.95 2.14 11.50
N ARG A 140 26.05 1.66 12.74
CA ARG A 140 27.26 0.99 13.25
C ARG A 140 27.28 -0.50 12.90
N ARG A 141 28.36 -0.96 12.26
CA ARG A 141 28.65 -2.37 11.99
C ARG A 141 29.98 -2.79 12.61
N PHE A 142 30.26 -4.09 12.58
CA PHE A 142 31.54 -4.64 13.06
C PHE A 142 32.75 -4.08 12.29
N HIS A 143 32.61 -3.80 10.99
CA HIS A 143 33.68 -3.27 10.13
C HIS A 143 33.71 -1.74 10.03
N GLY A 144 32.92 -1.04 10.84
CA GLY A 144 32.81 0.41 10.83
C GLY A 144 31.38 0.91 10.58
N CYS A 145 31.20 2.22 10.56
CA CYS A 145 29.90 2.80 10.26
C CYS A 145 29.64 2.86 8.75
N VAL A 146 28.41 2.56 8.35
CA VAL A 146 27.94 2.63 6.95
C VAL A 146 26.92 3.76 6.77
N ASP A 147 26.75 4.20 5.53
CA ASP A 147 25.74 5.19 5.15
C ASP A 147 24.33 4.58 5.27
N VAL A 148 23.33 5.42 5.48
CA VAL A 148 21.92 5.03 5.51
C VAL A 148 21.12 5.84 4.52
N PHE A 149 20.41 5.15 3.63
CA PHE A 149 19.46 5.73 2.71
C PHE A 149 18.11 5.91 3.41
N TYR A 150 17.51 7.09 3.28
CA TYR A 150 16.14 7.36 3.70
C TYR A 150 15.29 7.50 2.44
N LEU A 151 14.37 6.56 2.24
CA LEU A 151 13.52 6.52 1.06
C LEU A 151 12.05 6.69 1.45
N ALA A 152 11.25 7.20 0.53
CA ALA A 152 9.81 7.37 0.71
C ALA A 152 9.02 6.95 -0.55
N LEU A 153 7.80 6.48 -0.33
CA LEU A 153 6.78 6.23 -1.33
C LEU A 153 5.50 6.95 -0.87
N THR A 154 5.05 7.91 -1.67
CA THR A 154 3.80 8.63 -1.42
C THR A 154 2.62 7.87 -2.00
N LEU A 155 1.40 8.14 -1.50
CA LEU A 155 0.18 7.57 -2.05
C LEU A 155 0.00 7.91 -3.54
N ASP A 156 0.32 9.13 -3.98
CA ASP A 156 0.29 9.49 -5.42
C ASP A 156 1.28 8.69 -6.25
N ASP A 157 2.53 8.57 -5.76
CA ASP A 157 3.56 7.78 -6.43
C ASP A 157 3.14 6.31 -6.55
N PHE A 158 2.49 5.76 -5.53
CA PHE A 158 1.95 4.41 -5.54
C PHE A 158 0.81 4.27 -6.56
N VAL A 159 -0.16 5.20 -6.58
CA VAL A 159 -1.28 5.18 -7.52
C VAL A 159 -0.78 5.14 -8.96
N LEU A 160 0.16 6.03 -9.30
CA LEU A 160 0.70 6.15 -10.66
C LEU A 160 1.59 4.99 -11.10
N GLN A 161 2.14 4.22 -10.16
CA GLN A 161 3.01 3.07 -10.45
C GLN A 161 2.29 1.73 -10.34
N SER A 162 1.08 1.70 -9.77
CA SER A 162 0.34 0.47 -9.62
C SER A 162 -0.20 -0.02 -10.97
N PRO A 163 0.13 -1.25 -11.40
CA PRO A 163 -0.46 -1.82 -12.61
C PRO A 163 -1.93 -2.22 -12.42
N VAL A 164 -2.37 -2.39 -11.16
CA VAL A 164 -3.70 -2.90 -10.83
C VAL A 164 -4.75 -1.80 -10.79
N LEU A 165 -4.40 -0.62 -10.27
CA LEU A 165 -5.39 0.44 -10.04
C LEU A 165 -6.03 0.98 -11.33
N PRO A 166 -5.30 1.20 -12.44
CA PRO A 166 -5.94 1.56 -13.71
C PRO A 166 -6.96 0.53 -14.18
N LEU A 167 -6.71 -0.77 -13.96
CA LEU A 167 -7.63 -1.85 -14.34
C LEU A 167 -8.91 -1.81 -13.48
N VAL A 168 -8.77 -1.52 -12.18
CA VAL A 168 -9.91 -1.36 -11.28
C VAL A 168 -10.78 -0.16 -11.70
N GLY A 169 -10.15 0.97 -12.01
CA GLY A 169 -10.87 2.17 -12.47
C GLY A 169 -11.57 1.96 -13.82
N ALA A 170 -10.89 1.35 -14.78
CA ALA A 170 -11.50 1.01 -16.07
C ALA A 170 -12.69 0.03 -15.91
N GLY A 171 -12.57 -0.94 -14.99
CA GLY A 171 -13.67 -1.84 -14.64
C GLY A 171 -14.87 -1.09 -14.04
N PHE A 172 -14.62 -0.13 -13.15
CA PHE A 172 -15.65 0.75 -12.60
C PHE A 172 -16.33 1.59 -13.68
N HIS A 173 -15.55 2.24 -14.56
CA HIS A 173 -16.09 3.03 -15.67
C HIS A 173 -16.92 2.18 -16.64
N LYS A 174 -16.49 0.95 -16.93
CA LYS A 174 -17.27 0.02 -17.76
C LYS A 174 -18.63 -0.25 -17.13
N LEU A 175 -18.69 -0.56 -15.83
CA LEU A 175 -19.94 -0.81 -15.13
C LEU A 175 -20.85 0.44 -15.09
N LEU A 176 -20.26 1.62 -14.90
CA LEU A 176 -20.97 2.89 -14.94
C LEU A 176 -21.54 3.20 -16.34
N GLY A 177 -20.74 2.98 -17.39
CA GLY A 177 -21.13 3.18 -18.78
C GLY A 177 -22.20 2.20 -19.25
N ASP A 178 -22.11 0.93 -18.84
CA ASP A 178 -23.12 -0.10 -19.10
C ASP A 178 -24.47 0.26 -18.41
N ALA A 179 -24.43 1.01 -17.30
CA ALA A 179 -25.62 1.44 -16.57
C ALA A 179 -26.22 2.77 -17.06
N HIS A 180 -25.41 3.75 -17.50
CA HIS A 180 -25.87 5.13 -17.74
C HIS A 180 -25.37 5.78 -19.05
N HIS A 181 -24.70 5.05 -19.95
CA HIS A 181 -24.24 5.54 -21.26
C HIS A 181 -23.36 6.80 -21.21
N VAL A 182 -22.53 6.94 -20.18
CA VAL A 182 -21.58 8.05 -20.10
C VAL A 182 -20.34 7.73 -20.94
N ASP A 183 -20.06 8.58 -21.93
CA ASP A 183 -18.88 8.46 -22.81
C ASP A 183 -17.79 9.43 -22.32
N HIS A 184 -16.75 8.89 -21.70
CA HIS A 184 -15.57 9.64 -21.29
C HIS A 184 -14.37 9.22 -22.13
N ALA A 185 -13.50 10.19 -22.45
CA ALA A 185 -12.22 9.89 -23.07
C ALA A 185 -11.39 9.00 -22.13
N HIS A 186 -10.78 7.95 -22.68
CA HIS A 186 -9.93 7.03 -21.90
C HIS A 186 -8.67 7.78 -21.43
N ASP A 187 -8.55 8.02 -20.13
CA ASP A 187 -7.38 8.58 -19.47
C ASP A 187 -6.89 7.59 -18.42
N ILE A 188 -5.73 6.97 -18.67
CA ILE A 188 -5.17 5.94 -17.78
C ILE A 188 -4.83 6.49 -16.38
N VAL A 189 -4.52 7.79 -16.26
CA VAL A 189 -4.25 8.41 -14.97
C VAL A 189 -5.56 8.60 -14.22
N HIS A 190 -6.62 9.04 -14.91
CA HIS A 190 -7.95 9.11 -14.34
C HIS A 190 -8.41 7.74 -13.83
N ASP A 191 -8.26 6.69 -14.65
CA ASP A 191 -8.57 5.31 -14.26
C ASP A 191 -7.76 4.88 -13.02
N ALA A 192 -6.48 5.24 -12.90
CA ALA A 192 -5.68 4.92 -11.73
C ALA A 192 -6.24 5.53 -10.44
N TYR A 193 -6.64 6.81 -10.47
CA TYR A 193 -7.20 7.51 -9.31
C TYR A 193 -8.62 7.06 -8.97
N VAL A 194 -9.45 6.76 -9.97
CA VAL A 194 -10.77 6.12 -9.75
C VAL A 194 -10.57 4.76 -9.11
N GLY A 195 -9.66 3.94 -9.65
CA GLY A 195 -9.33 2.63 -9.10
C GLY A 195 -8.82 2.70 -7.67
N ALA A 196 -8.01 3.71 -7.33
CA ALA A 196 -7.57 3.95 -5.96
C ALA A 196 -8.72 4.28 -5.02
N ALA A 197 -9.66 5.12 -5.44
CA ALA A 197 -10.85 5.47 -4.65
C ALA A 197 -11.76 4.25 -4.43
N VAL A 198 -12.00 3.46 -5.48
CA VAL A 198 -12.77 2.21 -5.41
C VAL A 198 -12.09 1.21 -4.47
N ALA A 199 -10.77 1.01 -4.60
CA ALA A 199 -10.01 0.11 -3.73
C ALA A 199 -10.09 0.53 -2.25
N CYS A 200 -10.04 1.82 -1.95
CA CYS A 200 -10.25 2.33 -0.59
C CYS A 200 -11.69 2.07 -0.11
N GLY A 201 -12.70 2.32 -0.95
CA GLY A 201 -14.11 2.03 -0.62
C GLY A 201 -14.35 0.55 -0.32
N LEU A 202 -13.81 -0.34 -1.14
CA LEU A 202 -13.88 -1.80 -0.96
C LEU A 202 -13.20 -2.27 0.34
N ALA A 203 -12.20 -1.53 0.80
CA ALA A 203 -11.50 -1.74 2.07
C ALA A 203 -12.20 -1.08 3.27
N GLY A 204 -13.34 -0.42 3.08
CA GLY A 204 -14.06 0.30 4.13
C GLY A 204 -13.47 1.67 4.49
N ASN A 205 -12.64 2.23 3.62
CA ASN A 205 -11.97 3.53 3.80
C ASN A 205 -12.39 4.53 2.73
N LEU A 206 -13.70 4.65 2.51
CA LEU A 206 -14.27 5.45 1.41
C LEU A 206 -13.88 6.92 1.49
N GLU A 207 -13.88 7.50 2.69
CA GLU A 207 -13.51 8.90 2.93
C GLU A 207 -12.11 9.22 2.38
N LYS A 208 -11.13 8.34 2.64
CA LYS A 208 -9.77 8.47 2.08
C LYS A 208 -9.77 8.40 0.56
N GLY A 209 -10.54 7.47 0.00
CA GLY A 209 -10.66 7.32 -1.46
C GLY A 209 -11.21 8.59 -2.12
N VAL A 210 -12.26 9.17 -1.54
CA VAL A 210 -12.87 10.44 -1.98
C VAL A 210 -11.89 11.60 -1.85
N TRP A 211 -11.21 11.73 -0.71
CA TRP A 211 -10.18 12.75 -0.51
C TRP A 211 -9.06 12.66 -1.56
N LEU A 212 -8.55 11.44 -1.80
CA LEU A 212 -7.47 11.20 -2.77
C LEU A 212 -7.87 11.60 -4.19
N TYR A 213 -9.02 11.10 -4.65
CA TYR A 213 -9.53 11.42 -5.98
C TYR A 213 -9.77 12.93 -6.13
N ASN A 214 -10.47 13.56 -5.17
CA ASN A 214 -10.82 14.98 -5.27
C ASN A 214 -9.61 15.90 -5.27
N ARG A 215 -8.57 15.56 -4.50
CA ARG A 215 -7.30 16.30 -4.52
C ARG A 215 -6.65 16.26 -5.90
N TRP A 216 -6.61 15.09 -6.54
CA TRP A 216 -6.08 14.95 -7.90
C TRP A 216 -6.98 15.60 -8.95
N ALA A 217 -8.30 15.39 -8.86
CA ALA A 217 -9.28 15.90 -9.81
C ALA A 217 -9.23 17.44 -9.89
N MET A 218 -9.10 18.11 -8.74
CA MET A 218 -8.93 19.56 -8.67
C MET A 218 -7.68 20.04 -9.42
N LEU A 219 -6.57 19.30 -9.33
CA LEU A 219 -5.34 19.63 -10.04
C LEU A 219 -5.46 19.36 -11.55
N ALA A 220 -6.11 18.25 -11.93
CA ALA A 220 -6.22 17.78 -13.30
C ALA A 220 -7.39 18.41 -14.09
N GLY A 221 -8.28 19.15 -13.42
CA GLY A 221 -9.46 19.78 -14.04
C GLY A 221 -10.66 18.83 -14.21
N TYR A 222 -10.70 17.72 -13.48
CA TYR A 222 -11.84 16.80 -13.43
C TYR A 222 -12.87 17.25 -12.37
N LEU A 223 -14.12 16.80 -12.52
CA LEU A 223 -15.15 17.03 -11.51
C LEU A 223 -14.84 16.20 -10.25
N PRO A 224 -14.99 16.78 -9.05
CA PRO A 224 -14.88 16.03 -7.81
C PRO A 224 -16.08 15.06 -7.65
N ILE A 225 -15.86 13.98 -6.91
CA ILE A 225 -16.89 13.05 -6.44
C ILE A 225 -17.39 13.47 -5.06
N GLU A 226 -18.65 13.15 -4.75
CA GLU A 226 -19.27 13.47 -3.47
C GLU A 226 -19.56 12.19 -2.70
N GLN A 227 -19.19 12.14 -1.41
CA GLN A 227 -19.60 11.04 -0.55
C GLN A 227 -21.05 11.26 -0.09
N VAL A 228 -21.94 10.34 -0.46
CA VAL A 228 -23.37 10.41 -0.15
C VAL A 228 -23.70 9.70 1.17
N THR A 229 -23.06 8.55 1.41
CA THR A 229 -23.21 7.75 2.64
C THR A 229 -21.84 7.23 3.09
N GLU A 230 -21.78 6.45 4.18
CA GLU A 230 -20.54 5.77 4.60
C GLU A 230 -20.01 4.78 3.54
N THR A 231 -20.87 4.30 2.64
CA THR A 231 -20.53 3.30 1.61
C THR A 231 -20.88 3.76 0.20
N SER A 232 -21.37 4.99 -0.03
CA SER A 232 -21.81 5.44 -1.35
C SER A 232 -21.15 6.74 -1.77
N VAL A 233 -20.82 6.84 -3.06
CA VAL A 233 -20.29 8.04 -3.73
C VAL A 233 -21.13 8.40 -4.94
N MET A 234 -21.29 9.70 -5.18
CA MET A 234 -21.88 10.22 -6.39
C MET A 234 -20.78 10.53 -7.41
N PHE A 235 -20.89 9.92 -8.59
CA PHE A 235 -20.00 10.07 -9.74
C PHE A 235 -20.85 10.46 -10.95
N ASP A 236 -20.63 11.65 -11.51
CA ASP A 236 -21.35 12.15 -12.69
C ASP A 236 -22.89 12.00 -12.62
N GLY A 237 -23.46 12.28 -11.44
CA GLY A 237 -24.92 12.20 -11.20
C GLY A 237 -25.45 10.79 -10.90
N VAL A 238 -24.58 9.78 -10.84
CA VAL A 238 -24.92 8.40 -10.48
C VAL A 238 -24.42 8.11 -9.08
N THR A 239 -25.23 7.50 -8.23
CA THR A 239 -24.78 7.02 -6.92
C THR A 239 -24.24 5.59 -7.06
N ALA A 240 -22.96 5.40 -6.80
CA ALA A 240 -22.33 4.09 -6.67
C ALA A 240 -22.22 3.72 -5.19
N THR A 241 -22.72 2.54 -4.81
CA THR A 241 -22.54 1.97 -3.47
C THR A 241 -21.45 0.91 -3.50
N ILE A 242 -20.43 1.11 -2.68
CA ILE A 242 -19.22 0.31 -2.53
C ILE A 242 -19.26 -0.35 -1.15
N THR A 243 -19.73 -1.59 -1.07
CA THR A 243 -19.80 -2.32 0.20
C THR A 243 -18.44 -2.92 0.53
N PRO A 244 -17.96 -2.79 1.78
CA PRO A 244 -16.75 -3.47 2.22
C PRO A 244 -16.85 -4.98 1.96
N GLY A 245 -15.85 -5.56 1.29
CA GLY A 245 -15.84 -6.98 0.93
C GLY A 245 -16.28 -7.33 -0.50
N GLY A 246 -16.56 -6.35 -1.37
CA GLY A 246 -16.51 -6.57 -2.82
C GLY A 246 -17.77 -6.28 -3.63
N GLU A 247 -18.87 -5.84 -3.02
CA GLU A 247 -20.09 -5.54 -3.78
C GLU A 247 -20.09 -4.09 -4.26
N LEU A 248 -20.39 -3.90 -5.55
CA LEU A 248 -20.54 -2.59 -6.19
C LEU A 248 -21.90 -2.53 -6.87
N THR A 249 -22.73 -1.55 -6.51
CA THR A 249 -24.07 -1.32 -7.11
C THR A 249 -24.25 0.14 -7.52
N PHE A 250 -25.16 0.41 -8.47
CA PHE A 250 -25.40 1.74 -9.02
C PHE A 250 -26.90 2.09 -8.98
N GLU A 251 -27.21 3.33 -8.60
CA GLU A 251 -28.57 3.89 -8.57
C GLU A 251 -28.59 5.30 -9.20
N GLU A 252 -29.59 5.58 -10.04
CA GLU A 252 -29.80 6.93 -10.59
C GLU A 252 -30.35 7.88 -9.53
N VAL A 253 -29.74 9.05 -9.42
CA VAL A 253 -30.32 10.17 -8.67
C VAL A 253 -31.42 10.78 -9.53
N ARG A 254 -32.68 10.58 -9.13
CA ARG A 254 -33.86 11.15 -9.80
C ARG A 254 -33.98 12.66 -9.61
#